data_AF-A0A318J106-F1
#
_entry.id   AF-A0A318J106-F1
#
_cell.length_a   1.000
_cell.length_b   1.000
_cell.length_c   1.000
_cell.angle_alpha   90.00
_cell.angle_beta   90.00
_cell.angle_gamma   90.00
#
_symmetry.space_group_name_H-M   'P 1'
#
loop_
_entity.id
_entity.type
_entity.pdbx_description
1 polymer ?
#
loop_
_entity_poly.entity_id
_entity_poly.type
_entity_poly.pdbx_seq_one_letter_code
_entity_poly.pdbx_strand_id
1 'polypeptide(L)'
;MDRQIVYPGAIPLETDILNTNKNMMVALSKLAAAIFGTGTIVNGFAVTPTAPASLQINVAPGEIYAMANIDATAYSSLAADTTHSILKQGIALDSQLLTLTAPTTSGYSVNYLIQAAYQDQDANAVALPYYNSTNPTQPWSGSGNNGQAQYTTRKGLAVVSAKAGIAATTGSQATPAPDSGNVGLYVVTVAYGQTQITAGNISQYAAAPFINLPTMAQIQAQTGTAFAAAGTAPAYTLTPSPAIQAYASPQRFNVTFPTAGTTG
;
A
#
# COMPACT_ATOMS: atom_id res chain seq x y z
N MET A 1 -23.35 -4.21 -2.23
CA MET A 1 -22.59 -5.08 -1.33
C MET A 1 -23.41 -6.32 -1.11
N ASP A 2 -22.80 -7.48 -1.32
CA ASP A 2 -23.48 -8.76 -1.16
C ASP A 2 -23.59 -9.12 0.33
N ARG A 3 -24.71 -9.73 0.72
CA ARG A 3 -25.00 -10.10 2.11
C ARG A 3 -25.44 -11.55 2.16
N GLN A 4 -24.96 -12.28 3.16
CA GLN A 4 -25.45 -13.63 3.44
C GLN A 4 -26.82 -13.54 4.13
N ILE A 5 -27.74 -14.44 3.75
CA ILE A 5 -29.06 -14.58 4.37
C ILE A 5 -29.07 -15.94 5.08
N VAL A 6 -29.25 -15.91 6.40
CA VAL A 6 -29.46 -17.11 7.22
C VAL A 6 -30.88 -17.06 7.77
N TYR A 7 -31.67 -18.10 7.53
CA TYR A 7 -33.09 -18.15 7.89
C TYR A 7 -33.31 -18.65 9.32
N PRO A 8 -34.44 -18.29 9.96
CA PRO A 8 -34.83 -18.88 11.24
C PRO A 8 -34.90 -20.41 11.15
N GLY A 9 -34.24 -21.11 12.09
CA GLY A 9 -34.18 -22.57 12.13
C GLY A 9 -33.11 -23.20 11.23
N ALA A 10 -32.41 -22.42 10.40
CA ALA A 10 -31.24 -22.90 9.67
C ALA A 10 -30.02 -23.05 10.60
N ILE A 11 -29.18 -24.05 10.34
CA ILE A 11 -27.89 -24.21 11.01
C ILE A 11 -26.87 -23.32 10.28
N PRO A 12 -26.26 -22.32 10.93
CA PRO A 12 -25.23 -21.50 10.30
C PRO A 12 -24.01 -22.34 9.93
N LEU A 13 -23.47 -22.10 8.75
CA LEU A 13 -22.22 -22.68 8.27
C LEU A 13 -21.07 -21.69 8.47
N GLU A 14 -19.85 -22.19 8.57
CA GLU A 14 -18.68 -21.32 8.64
C GLU A 14 -18.55 -20.44 7.39
N THR A 15 -18.99 -20.96 6.23
CA THR A 15 -19.03 -20.22 4.97
C THR A 15 -19.91 -18.97 5.03
N ASP A 16 -20.91 -18.90 5.91
CA ASP A 16 -21.77 -17.72 6.03
C ASP A 16 -20.97 -16.52 6.59
N ILE A 17 -20.09 -16.79 7.57
CA ILE A 17 -19.20 -15.80 8.16
C ILE A 17 -18.08 -15.46 7.16
N LEU A 18 -17.45 -16.47 6.57
CA LEU A 18 -16.34 -16.27 5.64
C LEU A 18 -16.75 -15.45 4.42
N ASN A 19 -17.92 -15.72 3.84
CA ASN A 19 -18.43 -14.94 2.72
C ASN A 19 -18.77 -13.49 3.13
N THR A 20 -19.26 -13.27 4.35
CA THR A 20 -19.50 -11.90 4.84
C THR A 20 -18.20 -11.10 4.92
N ASN A 21 -17.10 -11.71 5.39
CA ASN A 21 -15.78 -11.08 5.42
C ASN A 21 -15.27 -10.76 4.00
N LYS A 22 -15.37 -11.74 3.08
CA LYS A 22 -15.01 -11.56 1.66
C LYS A 22 -15.80 -10.41 1.02
N ASN A 23 -17.12 -10.37 1.22
CA ASN A 23 -17.99 -9.34 0.66
C ASN A 23 -17.67 -7.94 1.20
N MET A 24 -17.32 -7.84 2.49
CA MET A 24 -16.91 -6.58 3.12
C MET A 24 -15.59 -6.06 2.52
N MET A 25 -14.61 -6.94 2.35
CA MET A 25 -13.35 -6.59 1.70
C MET A 25 -13.56 -6.11 0.26
N VAL A 26 -14.40 -6.80 -0.52
CA VAL A 26 -14.73 -6.38 -1.89
C VAL A 26 -15.42 -5.00 -1.89
N ALA A 27 -16.35 -4.76 -0.97
CA ALA A 27 -17.04 -3.47 -0.86
C ALA A 27 -16.07 -2.33 -0.50
N LEU A 28 -15.19 -2.53 0.50
CA LEU A 28 -14.17 -1.56 0.87
C LEU A 28 -13.18 -1.31 -0.28
N SER A 29 -12.81 -2.36 -1.00
CA SER A 29 -11.94 -2.24 -2.16
C SER A 29 -12.56 -1.40 -3.28
N LYS A 30 -13.86 -1.58 -3.57
CA LYS A 30 -14.55 -0.76 -4.58
C LYS A 30 -14.64 0.71 -4.16
N LEU A 31 -14.81 0.98 -2.87
CA LEU A 31 -14.74 2.34 -2.34
C LEU A 31 -13.33 2.93 -2.47
N ALA A 32 -12.29 2.20 -2.05
CA ALA A 32 -10.90 2.64 -2.17
C ALA A 32 -10.52 2.89 -3.63
N ALA A 33 -10.90 1.99 -4.54
CA ALA A 33 -10.65 2.15 -5.97
C ALA A 33 -11.41 3.34 -6.59
N ALA A 34 -12.57 3.70 -6.07
CA ALA A 34 -13.30 4.90 -6.51
C ALA A 34 -12.59 6.21 -6.10
N ILE A 35 -11.85 6.20 -4.99
CA ILE A 35 -11.13 7.37 -4.47
C ILE A 35 -9.72 7.44 -5.07
N PHE A 36 -9.02 6.31 -5.13
CA PHE A 36 -7.60 6.25 -5.45
C PHE A 36 -7.30 5.78 -6.88
N GLY A 37 -8.31 5.26 -7.59
CA GLY A 37 -8.11 4.54 -8.84
C GLY A 37 -7.56 3.13 -8.61
N THR A 38 -7.00 2.53 -9.67
CA THR A 38 -6.49 1.14 -9.65
C THR A 38 -4.98 1.04 -9.66
N GLY A 39 -4.26 2.18 -9.68
CA GLY A 39 -2.82 2.22 -9.54
C GLY A 39 -2.39 1.87 -8.12
N THR A 40 -1.20 1.28 -7.97
CA THR A 40 -0.63 1.04 -6.64
C THR A 40 -0.27 2.36 -5.99
N ILE A 41 -0.74 2.58 -4.76
CA ILE A 41 -0.45 3.78 -3.97
C ILE A 41 -0.07 3.40 -2.54
N VAL A 42 0.65 4.29 -1.85
CA VAL A 42 1.13 4.07 -0.48
C VAL A 42 0.90 5.28 0.40
N ASN A 43 0.75 5.05 1.71
CA ASN A 43 0.62 6.09 2.71
C ASN A 43 1.44 5.70 3.96
N GLY A 44 2.05 6.68 4.63
CA GLY A 44 2.97 6.42 5.75
C GLY A 44 4.38 6.04 5.30
N PHE A 45 4.96 4.97 5.85
CA PHE A 45 6.29 4.44 5.52
C PHE A 45 7.45 5.44 5.53
N ALA A 46 7.38 6.47 6.37
CA ALA A 46 8.49 7.41 6.53
C ALA A 46 9.77 6.65 6.90
N VAL A 47 10.84 6.88 6.14
CA VAL A 47 12.15 6.26 6.39
C VAL A 47 13.04 7.25 7.14
N THR A 48 13.49 6.86 8.33
CA THR A 48 14.36 7.67 9.18
C THR A 48 15.59 6.90 9.64
N PRO A 49 16.69 7.57 10.01
CA PRO A 49 17.78 6.95 10.76
C PRO A 49 17.30 6.34 12.08
N THR A 50 18.06 5.39 12.63
CA THR A 50 17.89 4.97 14.02
C THR A 50 18.43 6.00 15.00
N ALA A 51 17.99 5.93 16.26
CA ALA A 51 18.55 6.69 17.38
C ALA A 51 18.91 5.71 18.52
N PRO A 52 20.22 5.46 18.80
CA PRO A 52 21.40 6.03 18.15
C PRO A 52 21.55 5.59 16.68
N ALA A 53 22.24 6.41 15.88
CA ALA A 53 22.44 6.13 14.45
C ALA A 53 23.30 4.88 14.25
N SER A 54 22.92 4.07 13.27
CA SER A 54 23.56 2.79 12.93
C SER A 54 23.42 2.53 11.43
N LEU A 55 23.88 1.37 10.94
CA LEU A 55 23.58 0.90 9.58
C LEU A 55 22.16 0.34 9.42
N GLN A 56 21.27 0.62 10.37
CA GLN A 56 19.84 0.36 10.23
C GLN A 56 19.08 1.64 9.91
N ILE A 57 17.98 1.47 9.19
CA ILE A 57 16.94 2.49 9.05
C ILE A 57 15.67 2.01 9.73
N ASN A 58 14.88 2.97 10.17
CA ASN A 58 13.53 2.75 10.67
C ASN A 58 12.53 3.10 9.56
N VAL A 59 11.67 2.17 9.19
CA VAL A 59 10.52 2.41 8.32
C VAL A 59 9.28 2.46 9.19
N ALA A 60 8.65 3.63 9.28
CA ALA A 60 7.45 3.83 10.07
C ALA A 60 6.27 2.97 9.56
N PRO A 61 5.24 2.76 10.40
CA PRO A 61 3.98 2.17 9.97
C PRO A 61 3.41 2.82 8.70
N GLY A 62 2.66 2.04 7.93
CA GLY A 62 2.09 2.50 6.68
C GLY A 62 1.16 1.48 6.05
N GLU A 63 0.61 1.87 4.91
CA GLU A 63 -0.34 1.08 4.16
C GLU A 63 -0.08 1.19 2.66
N ILE A 64 -0.35 0.10 1.95
CA ILE A 64 -0.27 0.00 0.49
C ILE A 64 -1.64 -0.42 -0.04
N TYR A 65 -2.08 0.19 -1.13
CA TYR A 65 -3.24 -0.28 -1.88
C TYR A 65 -2.76 -0.77 -3.23
N ALA A 66 -2.98 -2.05 -3.53
CA ALA A 66 -2.51 -2.67 -4.76
C ALA A 66 -3.54 -3.64 -5.33
N MET A 67 -3.58 -3.79 -6.65
CA MET A 67 -4.42 -4.78 -7.30
C MET A 67 -3.90 -6.19 -7.00
N ALA A 68 -4.74 -7.03 -6.42
CA ALA A 68 -4.44 -8.43 -6.14
C ALA A 68 -5.70 -9.29 -6.35
N ASN A 69 -5.51 -10.60 -6.53
CA ASN A 69 -6.64 -11.52 -6.58
C ASN A 69 -7.48 -11.41 -5.30
N ILE A 70 -8.79 -11.64 -5.40
CA ILE A 70 -9.66 -11.65 -4.21
C ILE A 70 -9.11 -12.64 -3.19
N ASP A 71 -8.85 -13.87 -3.64
CA ASP A 71 -8.23 -14.93 -2.86
C ASP A 71 -7.26 -15.72 -3.76
N ALA A 72 -5.96 -15.53 -3.58
CA ALA A 72 -4.95 -16.30 -4.35
C ALA A 72 -4.89 -17.78 -3.91
N THR A 73 -5.27 -18.05 -2.67
CA THR A 73 -5.39 -19.39 -2.07
C THR A 73 -6.75 -19.53 -1.38
N ALA A 74 -7.21 -20.76 -1.16
CA ALA A 74 -8.48 -21.01 -0.49
C ALA A 74 -8.56 -20.31 0.88
N TYR A 75 -9.68 -19.65 1.19
CA TYR A 75 -9.95 -19.04 2.48
C TYR A 75 -10.84 -19.99 3.29
N SER A 76 -10.21 -20.92 4.00
CA SER A 76 -10.88 -22.08 4.62
C SER A 76 -11.65 -22.88 3.56
N SER A 77 -12.95 -23.12 3.74
CA SER A 77 -13.82 -23.83 2.80
C SER A 77 -14.23 -23.01 1.58
N LEU A 78 -13.88 -21.72 1.51
CA LEU A 78 -14.05 -20.92 0.29
C LEU A 78 -12.87 -21.18 -0.67
N ALA A 79 -13.18 -21.62 -1.88
CA ALA A 79 -12.19 -21.81 -2.93
C ALA A 79 -11.46 -20.51 -3.29
N ALA A 80 -10.23 -20.64 -3.79
CA ALA A 80 -9.47 -19.50 -4.33
C ALA A 80 -10.24 -18.82 -5.46
N ASP A 81 -10.14 -17.50 -5.54
CA ASP A 81 -10.73 -16.66 -6.58
C ASP A 81 -9.63 -15.84 -7.24
N THR A 82 -8.97 -16.50 -8.20
CA THR A 82 -7.87 -15.93 -9.00
C THR A 82 -8.34 -15.31 -10.32
N THR A 83 -9.65 -15.41 -10.60
CA THR A 83 -10.26 -14.86 -11.82
C THR A 83 -10.61 -13.38 -11.69
N HIS A 84 -10.80 -12.91 -10.45
CA HIS A 84 -11.09 -11.52 -10.13
C HIS A 84 -9.93 -10.88 -9.37
N SER A 85 -9.72 -9.60 -9.65
CA SER A 85 -8.76 -8.77 -8.92
C SER A 85 -9.43 -7.52 -8.39
N ILE A 86 -9.04 -7.12 -7.18
CA ILE A 86 -9.56 -5.97 -6.46
C ILE A 86 -8.38 -5.18 -5.87
N LEU A 87 -8.59 -3.89 -5.57
CA LEU A 87 -7.59 -3.06 -4.89
C LEU A 87 -7.57 -3.43 -3.40
N LYS A 88 -6.64 -4.28 -2.98
CA LYS A 88 -6.51 -4.73 -1.58
C LYS A 88 -5.62 -3.76 -0.80
N GLN A 89 -5.94 -3.59 0.48
CA GLN A 89 -5.16 -2.81 1.43
C GLN A 89 -4.22 -3.76 2.19
N GLY A 90 -2.92 -3.50 2.11
CA GLY A 90 -1.90 -4.09 2.96
C GLY A 90 -1.52 -3.10 4.05
N ILE A 91 -1.35 -3.57 5.27
CA ILE A 91 -1.04 -2.72 6.42
C ILE A 91 0.22 -3.23 7.12
N ALA A 92 1.12 -2.32 7.45
CA ALA A 92 2.18 -2.50 8.44
C ALA A 92 1.86 -1.59 9.63
N LEU A 93 1.42 -2.19 10.74
CA LEU A 93 1.01 -1.45 11.94
C LEU A 93 2.21 -1.03 12.80
N ASP A 94 3.31 -1.75 12.69
CA ASP A 94 4.52 -1.56 13.48
C ASP A 94 5.66 -1.03 12.61
N SER A 95 6.58 -0.32 13.25
CA SER A 95 7.80 0.16 12.61
C SER A 95 8.74 -1.02 12.31
N GLN A 96 9.36 -1.02 11.13
CA GLN A 96 10.29 -2.07 10.71
C GLN A 96 11.72 -1.54 10.65
N LEU A 97 12.65 -2.27 11.26
CA LEU A 97 14.08 -2.00 11.12
C LEU A 97 14.64 -2.78 9.93
N LEU A 98 15.33 -2.08 9.02
CA LEU A 98 16.05 -2.69 7.91
C LEU A 98 17.54 -2.44 8.08
N THR A 99 18.32 -3.51 8.10
CA THR A 99 19.79 -3.42 8.17
C THR A 99 20.36 -3.33 6.76
N LEU A 100 21.19 -2.32 6.52
CA LEU A 100 21.92 -2.12 5.28
C LEU A 100 23.40 -2.44 5.50
N THR A 101 24.10 -2.77 4.44
CA THR A 101 25.54 -3.04 4.49
C THR A 101 26.31 -2.03 3.65
N ALA A 102 27.41 -1.52 4.20
CA ALA A 102 28.34 -0.68 3.47
C ALA A 102 29.10 -1.52 2.43
N PRO A 103 29.48 -0.94 1.28
CA PRO A 103 30.30 -1.64 0.30
C PRO A 103 31.71 -1.87 0.85
N THR A 104 32.39 -2.89 0.33
CA THR A 104 33.74 -3.30 0.78
C THR A 104 34.87 -2.62 0.01
N THR A 105 34.58 -1.97 -1.10
CA THR A 105 35.59 -1.31 -1.96
C THR A 105 35.72 0.16 -1.61
N SER A 106 36.94 0.63 -1.35
CA SER A 106 37.21 2.03 -1.04
C SER A 106 36.77 2.96 -2.17
N GLY A 107 36.17 4.09 -1.82
CA GLY A 107 35.64 5.07 -2.77
C GLY A 107 34.31 4.69 -3.44
N TYR A 108 33.71 3.54 -3.06
CA TYR A 108 32.43 3.10 -3.61
C TYR A 108 31.28 3.45 -2.67
N SER A 109 30.09 3.59 -3.26
CA SER A 109 28.81 3.70 -2.59
C SER A 109 27.81 2.74 -3.21
N VAL A 110 26.76 2.38 -2.47
CA VAL A 110 25.63 1.59 -2.94
C VAL A 110 24.32 2.30 -2.60
N ASN A 111 23.39 2.30 -3.55
CA ASN A 111 22.02 2.73 -3.30
C ASN A 111 21.17 1.51 -2.94
N TYR A 112 20.44 1.60 -1.84
CA TYR A 112 19.37 0.66 -1.49
C TYR A 112 18.03 1.28 -1.86
N LEU A 113 17.21 0.55 -2.62
CA LEU A 113 15.81 0.89 -2.80
C LEU A 113 15.01 0.27 -1.66
N ILE A 114 14.35 1.09 -0.85
CA ILE A 114 13.33 0.64 0.08
C ILE A 114 12.04 0.50 -0.72
N GLN A 115 11.47 -0.69 -0.72
CA GLN A 115 10.31 -1.02 -1.53
C GLN A 115 9.25 -1.72 -0.68
N ALA A 116 7.99 -1.62 -1.12
CA ALA A 116 6.88 -2.30 -0.49
C ALA A 116 6.01 -3.05 -1.48
N ALA A 117 5.43 -4.17 -1.03
CA ALA A 117 4.44 -4.94 -1.77
C ALA A 117 3.26 -5.33 -0.87
N TYR A 118 2.11 -5.55 -1.50
CA TYR A 118 0.98 -6.19 -0.86
C TYR A 118 1.19 -7.71 -0.81
N GLN A 119 0.86 -8.35 0.31
CA GLN A 119 0.84 -9.81 0.44
C GLN A 119 -0.30 -10.29 1.35
N ASP A 120 -1.03 -11.32 0.92
CA ASP A 120 -1.86 -12.11 1.84
C ASP A 120 -0.99 -13.09 2.62
N GLN A 121 -1.14 -13.09 3.95
CA GLN A 121 -0.46 -14.04 4.83
C GLN A 121 -1.44 -14.65 5.83
N ASP A 122 -1.50 -15.98 5.84
CA ASP A 122 -2.18 -16.72 6.88
C ASP A 122 -1.31 -16.76 8.15
N ALA A 123 -1.91 -16.46 9.29
CA ALA A 123 -1.25 -16.27 10.57
C ALA A 123 -2.05 -16.90 11.73
N ASN A 124 -1.48 -16.85 12.93
CA ASN A 124 -2.10 -17.34 14.17
C ASN A 124 -2.48 -18.83 14.08
N ALA A 125 -1.49 -19.68 13.81
CA ALA A 125 -1.68 -21.13 13.75
C ALA A 125 -2.01 -21.69 15.15
N VAL A 126 -3.17 -22.33 15.28
CA VAL A 126 -3.65 -22.92 16.54
C VAL A 126 -4.33 -24.25 16.25
N ALA A 127 -4.14 -25.25 17.11
CA ALA A 127 -4.94 -26.47 17.08
C ALA A 127 -6.35 -26.16 17.62
N LEU A 128 -7.33 -26.07 16.72
CA LEU A 128 -8.70 -25.68 17.07
C LEU A 128 -9.49 -26.86 17.65
N PRO A 129 -10.42 -26.61 18.61
CA PRO A 129 -11.36 -27.62 19.04
C PRO A 129 -12.38 -27.92 17.94
N TYR A 130 -12.62 -29.19 17.65
CA TYR A 130 -13.64 -29.66 16.71
C TYR A 130 -14.72 -30.47 17.43
N TYR A 131 -15.96 -30.39 16.94
CA TYR A 131 -17.06 -31.18 17.47
C TYR A 131 -16.82 -32.68 17.26
N ASN A 132 -16.90 -33.44 18.35
CA ASN A 132 -16.79 -34.89 18.32
C ASN A 132 -18.19 -35.51 18.46
N SER A 133 -18.77 -35.95 17.35
CA SER A 133 -20.10 -36.58 17.35
C SER A 133 -20.16 -37.92 18.09
N THR A 134 -19.02 -38.61 18.23
CA THR A 134 -18.94 -39.90 18.95
C THR A 134 -18.81 -39.74 20.47
N ASN A 135 -18.22 -38.64 20.92
CA ASN A 135 -18.16 -38.29 22.34
C ASN A 135 -18.24 -36.75 22.51
N PRO A 136 -19.46 -36.18 22.61
CA PRO A 136 -19.66 -34.73 22.66
C PRO A 136 -19.04 -34.03 23.87
N THR A 137 -18.68 -34.78 24.92
CA THR A 137 -18.02 -34.22 26.11
C THR A 137 -16.51 -34.04 25.93
N GLN A 138 -15.94 -34.56 24.83
CA GLN A 138 -14.52 -34.49 24.53
C GLN A 138 -14.32 -33.97 23.10
N PRO A 139 -14.11 -32.64 22.91
CA PRO A 139 -13.84 -32.09 21.59
C PRO A 139 -12.54 -32.66 21.03
N TRP A 140 -12.48 -32.80 19.71
CA TRP A 140 -11.25 -33.13 19.01
C TRP A 140 -10.27 -31.96 19.03
N SER A 141 -8.98 -32.25 19.00
CA SER A 141 -7.93 -31.26 18.79
C SER A 141 -7.45 -31.30 17.33
N GLY A 142 -7.78 -30.26 16.56
CA GLY A 142 -7.60 -30.25 15.11
C GLY A 142 -8.64 -31.08 14.36
N SER A 143 -8.72 -30.86 13.04
CA SER A 143 -9.65 -31.60 12.18
C SER A 143 -9.39 -33.11 12.27
N GLY A 144 -10.44 -33.89 12.56
CA GLY A 144 -10.30 -35.35 12.73
C GLY A 144 -9.43 -35.78 13.92
N ASN A 145 -9.25 -34.92 14.91
CA ASN A 145 -8.41 -35.17 16.10
C ASN A 145 -6.92 -35.41 15.80
N ASN A 146 -6.40 -34.83 14.72
CA ASN A 146 -5.02 -35.04 14.27
C ASN A 146 -3.98 -34.13 14.93
N GLY A 147 -4.40 -33.21 15.81
CA GLY A 147 -3.53 -32.26 16.51
C GLY A 147 -2.87 -31.19 15.63
N GLN A 148 -3.19 -31.12 14.33
CA GLN A 148 -2.59 -30.16 13.41
C GLN A 148 -3.16 -28.76 13.64
N ALA A 149 -2.26 -27.78 13.71
CA ALA A 149 -2.64 -26.39 13.82
C ALA A 149 -3.18 -25.86 12.49
N GLN A 150 -4.19 -24.98 12.57
CA GLN A 150 -4.75 -24.27 11.43
C GLN A 150 -4.62 -22.77 11.66
N TYR A 151 -4.35 -22.04 10.58
CA TYR A 151 -4.32 -20.58 10.63
C TYR A 151 -5.73 -20.03 10.87
N THR A 152 -5.83 -19.06 11.78
CA THR A 152 -7.11 -18.48 12.22
C THR A 152 -7.32 -17.06 11.71
N THR A 153 -6.35 -16.51 10.97
CA THR A 153 -6.43 -15.16 10.43
C THR A 153 -5.72 -15.09 9.08
N ARG A 154 -6.34 -14.45 8.09
CA ARG A 154 -5.69 -14.02 6.86
C ARG A 154 -5.45 -12.52 6.92
N LYS A 155 -4.19 -12.11 6.85
CA LYS A 155 -3.77 -10.71 6.94
C LYS A 155 -3.46 -10.18 5.54
N GLY A 156 -3.92 -8.96 5.23
CA GLY A 156 -3.35 -8.14 4.15
C GLY A 156 -2.17 -7.36 4.70
N LEU A 157 -0.95 -7.73 4.31
CA LEU A 157 0.28 -7.11 4.78
C LEU A 157 0.84 -6.15 3.75
N ALA A 158 1.39 -5.04 4.24
CA ALA A 158 2.38 -4.28 3.51
C ALA A 158 3.77 -4.81 3.89
N VAL A 159 4.41 -5.53 2.98
CA VAL A 159 5.74 -6.09 3.21
C VAL A 159 6.77 -5.09 2.73
N VAL A 160 7.57 -4.55 3.66
CA VAL A 160 8.66 -3.64 3.33
C VAL A 160 9.99 -4.40 3.30
N SER A 161 10.81 -4.12 2.29
CA SER A 161 12.14 -4.69 2.14
C SER A 161 13.14 -3.66 1.59
N ALA A 162 14.44 -3.93 1.76
CA ALA A 162 15.52 -3.17 1.16
C ALA A 162 16.16 -4.00 0.04
N LYS A 163 16.21 -3.45 -1.17
CA LYS A 163 16.88 -4.04 -2.32
C LYS A 163 18.21 -3.33 -2.57
N ALA A 164 19.32 -4.06 -2.48
CA ALA A 164 20.64 -3.52 -2.77
C ALA A 164 20.83 -3.30 -4.29
N GLY A 165 21.37 -2.14 -4.65
CA GLY A 165 21.92 -1.88 -5.98
C GLY A 165 23.31 -2.48 -6.14
N ILE A 166 23.92 -2.19 -7.29
CA ILE A 166 25.33 -2.53 -7.54
C ILE A 166 26.19 -1.39 -6.97
N ALA A 167 27.14 -1.73 -6.11
CA ALA A 167 28.11 -0.77 -5.60
C ALA A 167 28.99 -0.26 -6.74
N ALA A 168 29.17 1.05 -6.82
CA ALA A 168 30.01 1.71 -7.82
C ALA A 168 30.75 2.89 -7.19
N THR A 169 31.66 3.52 -7.94
CA THR A 169 32.33 4.76 -7.52
C THR A 169 31.30 5.77 -7.06
N THR A 170 31.53 6.37 -5.88
CA THR A 170 30.62 7.35 -5.27
C THR A 170 30.26 8.45 -6.26
N GLY A 171 28.96 8.67 -6.46
CA GLY A 171 28.39 9.59 -7.44
C GLY A 171 27.92 8.91 -8.74
N SER A 172 28.32 7.65 -8.98
CA SER A 172 27.92 6.87 -10.18
C SER A 172 27.08 5.63 -9.85
N GLN A 173 26.80 5.37 -8.57
CA GLN A 173 25.97 4.24 -8.17
C GLN A 173 24.52 4.41 -8.65
N ALA A 174 23.95 3.33 -9.20
CA ALA A 174 22.59 3.31 -9.71
C ALA A 174 21.62 2.77 -8.67
N THR A 175 20.45 3.40 -8.56
CA THR A 175 19.33 2.85 -7.77
C THR A 175 18.71 1.67 -8.53
N PRO A 176 18.55 0.50 -7.90
CA PRO A 176 17.89 -0.63 -8.55
C PRO A 176 16.40 -0.33 -8.76
N ALA A 177 15.80 -0.87 -9.82
CA ALA A 177 14.35 -0.78 -10.03
C ALA A 177 13.59 -1.63 -8.98
N PRO A 178 12.34 -1.27 -8.61
CA PRO A 178 11.50 -2.11 -7.77
C PRO A 178 11.30 -3.51 -8.36
N ASP A 179 11.16 -4.51 -7.51
CA ASP A 179 10.80 -5.87 -7.94
C ASP A 179 9.37 -5.92 -8.49
N SER A 180 9.06 -6.95 -9.28
CA SER A 180 7.70 -7.16 -9.79
C SER A 180 6.71 -7.22 -8.61
N GLY A 181 5.61 -6.48 -8.72
CA GLY A 181 4.61 -6.35 -7.65
C GLY A 181 5.00 -5.44 -6.48
N ASN A 182 6.21 -4.87 -6.49
CA ASN A 182 6.67 -3.89 -5.52
C ASN A 182 6.62 -2.47 -6.08
N VAL A 183 6.51 -1.49 -5.18
CA VAL A 183 6.71 -0.06 -5.47
C VAL A 183 7.88 0.47 -4.67
N GLY A 184 8.67 1.36 -5.28
CA GLY A 184 9.77 2.04 -4.60
C GLY A 184 9.25 3.14 -3.67
N LEU A 185 9.83 3.28 -2.49
CA LEU A 185 9.46 4.26 -1.47
C LEU A 185 10.57 5.31 -1.29
N TYR A 186 11.77 4.84 -0.92
CA TYR A 186 12.92 5.67 -0.61
C TYR A 186 14.19 5.05 -1.18
N VAL A 187 15.21 5.88 -1.35
CA VAL A 187 16.57 5.49 -1.69
C VAL A 187 17.48 5.85 -0.54
N VAL A 188 18.27 4.88 -0.08
CA VAL A 188 19.29 5.08 0.96
C VAL A 188 20.67 4.84 0.37
N THR A 189 21.52 5.87 0.37
CA THR A 189 22.90 5.77 -0.12
C THR A 189 23.84 5.45 1.04
N VAL A 190 24.57 4.34 0.93
CA VAL A 190 25.57 3.92 1.92
C VAL A 190 26.95 3.90 1.28
N ALA A 191 27.89 4.66 1.84
CA ALA A 191 29.27 4.75 1.37
C ALA A 191 30.19 3.72 2.04
N TYR A 192 31.33 3.43 1.41
CA TYR A 192 32.39 2.61 2.00
C TYR A 192 32.79 3.11 3.39
N GLY A 193 32.93 2.19 4.34
CA GLY A 193 33.36 2.48 5.71
C GLY A 193 32.32 3.22 6.55
N GLN A 194 31.13 3.50 6.02
CA GLN A 194 30.04 4.12 6.77
C GLN A 194 29.54 3.16 7.86
N THR A 195 29.36 3.68 9.08
CA THR A 195 28.84 2.91 10.23
C THR A 195 27.50 3.43 10.73
N GLN A 196 27.06 4.58 10.22
CA GLN A 196 25.83 5.27 10.63
C GLN A 196 25.14 5.84 9.40
N ILE A 197 23.83 5.61 9.29
CA ILE A 197 22.97 6.27 8.29
C ILE A 197 22.40 7.53 8.95
N THR A 198 22.45 8.64 8.22
CA THR A 198 21.89 9.93 8.64
C THR A 198 20.76 10.35 7.71
N ALA A 199 20.03 11.41 8.04
CA ALA A 199 18.96 11.92 7.19
C ALA A 199 19.45 12.30 5.79
N GLY A 200 20.69 12.80 5.66
CA GLY A 200 21.28 13.15 4.37
C GLY A 200 21.55 11.95 3.45
N ASN A 201 21.53 10.72 3.98
CA ASN A 201 21.66 9.50 3.19
C ASN A 201 20.33 9.02 2.60
N ILE A 202 19.20 9.57 3.06
CA ILE A 202 17.85 9.09 2.75
C ILE A 202 17.17 10.12 1.85
N SER A 203 16.61 9.66 0.74
CA SER A 203 15.84 10.50 -0.19
C SER A 203 14.61 9.73 -0.68
N GLN A 204 13.51 10.42 -0.95
CA GLN A 204 12.33 9.76 -1.50
C GLN A 204 12.62 9.25 -2.92
N TYR A 205 12.13 8.05 -3.24
CA TYR A 205 12.24 7.53 -4.59
C TYR A 205 11.36 8.36 -5.54
N ALA A 206 11.92 8.81 -6.67
CA ALA A 206 11.28 9.80 -7.53
C ALA A 206 9.90 9.36 -8.07
N ALA A 207 9.70 8.06 -8.27
CA ALA A 207 8.43 7.49 -8.73
C ALA A 207 7.61 6.85 -7.59
N ALA A 208 7.90 7.21 -6.32
CA ALA A 208 7.16 6.66 -5.18
C ALA A 208 5.70 7.13 -5.22
N PRO A 209 4.71 6.21 -5.21
CA PRO A 209 3.31 6.55 -5.38
C PRO A 209 2.66 6.93 -4.04
N PHE A 210 3.27 7.84 -3.29
CA PHE A 210 2.69 8.32 -2.05
C PHE A 210 1.39 9.07 -2.32
N ILE A 211 0.38 8.76 -1.51
CA ILE A 211 -0.88 9.48 -1.51
C ILE A 211 -0.59 10.95 -1.25
N ASN A 212 -0.85 11.80 -2.25
CA ASN A 212 -0.79 13.25 -2.10
C ASN A 212 -2.21 13.79 -1.91
N LEU A 213 -2.79 13.57 -0.73
CA LEU A 213 -4.12 14.08 -0.42
C LEU A 213 -4.06 15.60 -0.27
N PRO A 214 -4.98 16.34 -0.92
CA PRO A 214 -5.10 17.77 -0.65
C PRO A 214 -5.51 17.95 0.80
N THR A 215 -4.76 18.76 1.54
CA THR A 215 -5.13 19.19 2.89
C THR A 215 -6.47 19.92 2.87
N MET A 216 -7.19 19.96 3.99
CA MET A 216 -8.45 20.71 4.07
C MET A 216 -8.26 22.20 3.70
N ALA A 217 -7.10 22.78 4.04
CA ALA A 217 -6.74 24.12 3.61
C ALA A 217 -6.59 24.21 2.09
N GLN A 218 -5.99 23.21 1.44
CA GLN A 218 -5.88 23.16 -0.03
C GLN A 218 -7.24 22.94 -0.72
N ILE A 219 -8.14 22.18 -0.10
CA ILE A 219 -9.52 21.99 -0.59
C ILE A 219 -10.30 23.30 -0.46
N GLN A 220 -10.27 23.92 0.71
CA GLN A 220 -10.97 25.20 0.98
C GLN A 220 -10.44 26.33 0.11
N ALA A 221 -9.13 26.39 -0.10
CA ALA A 221 -8.49 27.37 -0.96
C ALA A 221 -8.54 27.01 -2.45
N GLN A 222 -9.09 25.83 -2.81
CA GLN A 222 -9.09 25.30 -4.18
C GLN A 222 -7.70 25.31 -4.84
N THR A 223 -6.64 25.13 -4.06
CA THR A 223 -5.25 25.22 -4.54
C THR A 223 -4.75 23.92 -5.15
N GLY A 224 -5.54 22.84 -5.10
CA GLY A 224 -5.31 21.62 -5.86
C GLY A 224 -5.46 21.89 -7.36
N THR A 225 -4.39 22.32 -8.01
CA THR A 225 -4.33 22.57 -9.45
C THR A 225 -3.54 21.45 -10.12
N ALA A 226 -4.22 20.64 -10.93
CA ALA A 226 -3.58 19.66 -11.80
C ALA A 226 -3.69 20.17 -13.24
N PHE A 227 -2.57 20.65 -13.81
CA PHE A 227 -2.47 21.00 -15.22
C PHE A 227 -1.19 20.38 -15.80
N ALA A 228 -1.31 19.65 -16.91
CA ALA A 228 -0.20 19.47 -17.83
C ALA A 228 -0.34 20.55 -18.91
N ALA A 229 0.60 21.50 -18.96
CA ALA A 229 0.65 22.49 -20.02
C ALA A 229 1.61 22.02 -21.11
N ALA A 230 1.11 21.87 -22.34
CA ALA A 230 1.91 21.75 -23.55
C ALA A 230 1.27 22.60 -24.67
N GLY A 231 2.10 23.12 -25.58
CA GLY A 231 1.67 23.90 -26.75
C GLY A 231 1.92 25.41 -26.65
N THR A 232 1.93 26.06 -27.81
CA THR A 232 2.01 27.51 -28.01
C THR A 232 0.60 28.11 -27.89
N ALA A 233 0.41 29.16 -27.06
CA ALA A 233 -0.89 29.84 -26.87
C ALA A 233 -1.44 30.44 -28.19
N PRO A 234 -2.78 30.52 -28.46
CA PRO A 234 -3.79 31.10 -27.56
C PRO A 234 -5.24 30.48 -27.60
N ALA A 235 -6.13 31.07 -26.79
CA ALA A 235 -7.50 30.68 -26.39
C ALA A 235 -7.57 29.70 -25.20
N TYR A 236 -7.86 30.23 -24.01
CA TYR A 236 -8.11 29.45 -22.80
C TYR A 236 -9.61 29.22 -22.63
N THR A 237 -10.08 28.00 -22.88
CA THR A 237 -11.44 27.59 -22.55
C THR A 237 -11.48 26.98 -21.15
N LEU A 238 -12.25 27.57 -20.25
CA LEU A 238 -12.53 27.01 -18.93
C LEU A 238 -13.78 26.13 -19.02
N THR A 239 -13.60 24.82 -18.81
CA THR A 239 -14.72 23.85 -18.76
C THR A 239 -14.80 23.27 -17.34
N PRO A 240 -15.51 23.91 -16.40
CA PRO A 240 -15.62 23.42 -15.03
C PRO A 240 -16.32 22.05 -15.00
N SER A 241 -15.79 21.14 -14.20
CA SER A 241 -16.39 19.83 -13.91
C SER A 241 -16.49 19.67 -12.39
N PRO A 242 -17.71 19.58 -11.81
CA PRO A 242 -19.01 19.61 -12.49
C PRO A 242 -19.34 20.96 -13.15
N ALA A 243 -20.20 20.92 -14.17
CA ALA A 243 -20.63 22.10 -14.92
C ALA A 243 -21.39 23.08 -14.02
N ILE A 244 -21.13 24.37 -14.19
CA ILE A 244 -21.87 25.43 -13.51
C ILE A 244 -23.20 25.61 -14.25
N GLN A 245 -24.28 25.12 -13.65
CA GLN A 245 -25.61 25.16 -14.27
C GLN A 245 -26.25 26.56 -14.26
N ALA A 246 -25.86 27.42 -13.30
CA ALA A 246 -26.29 28.81 -13.20
C ALA A 246 -25.31 29.64 -12.37
N TYR A 247 -25.16 30.93 -12.69
CA TYR A 247 -24.45 31.88 -11.84
C TYR A 247 -25.31 32.26 -10.63
N ALA A 248 -24.75 32.18 -9.42
CA ALA A 248 -25.35 32.75 -8.22
C ALA A 248 -24.52 33.94 -7.74
N SER A 249 -25.14 35.08 -7.43
CA SER A 249 -24.44 36.15 -6.71
C SER A 249 -24.11 35.68 -5.28
N PRO A 250 -22.88 35.83 -4.75
CA PRO A 250 -21.70 36.55 -5.27
C PRO A 250 -20.55 35.62 -5.72
N GLN A 251 -20.82 34.61 -6.55
CA GLN A 251 -19.83 33.63 -7.01
C GLN A 251 -18.67 34.28 -7.78
N ARG A 252 -17.42 33.92 -7.44
CA ARG A 252 -16.19 34.41 -8.08
C ARG A 252 -15.30 33.24 -8.48
N PHE A 253 -14.58 33.41 -9.58
CA PHE A 253 -13.55 32.48 -10.06
C PHE A 253 -12.22 33.22 -10.15
N ASN A 254 -11.20 32.67 -9.52
CA ASN A 254 -9.83 33.15 -9.66
C ASN A 254 -9.07 32.11 -10.48
N VAL A 255 -8.46 32.55 -11.58
CA VAL A 255 -7.65 31.68 -12.45
C VAL A 255 -6.28 32.32 -12.58
N THR A 256 -5.24 31.52 -12.36
CA THR A 256 -3.85 31.94 -12.53
C THR A 256 -3.31 31.30 -13.79
N PHE A 257 -2.91 32.12 -14.76
CA PHE A 257 -2.25 31.63 -15.97
C PHE A 257 -0.72 31.69 -15.79
N PRO A 258 0.03 30.64 -16.17
CA PRO A 258 1.46 30.57 -15.95
C PRO A 258 2.29 31.42 -16.93
N THR A 259 1.67 32.11 -17.89
CA THR A 259 2.37 32.91 -18.91
C THR A 259 1.53 34.14 -19.27
N ALA A 260 2.17 35.31 -19.41
CA ALA A 260 1.51 36.49 -19.95
C ALA A 260 1.04 36.20 -21.38
N GLY A 261 -0.25 36.38 -21.67
CA GLY A 261 -0.76 36.26 -23.03
C GLY A 261 -0.04 37.26 -23.93
N THR A 262 0.53 36.80 -25.05
CA THR A 262 1.03 37.74 -26.05
C THR A 262 -0.17 38.40 -26.71
N THR A 263 -0.19 39.73 -26.71
CA THR A 263 -1.20 40.53 -27.40
C THR A 263 -1.28 40.11 -28.87
N GLY A 264 -2.49 39.87 -29.36
CA GLY A 264 -2.77 39.79 -30.80
C GLY A 264 -2.65 41.13 -31.49
#